data_AF-A0A8S9JMT9-F1
#
_entry.id   AF-A0A8S9JMT9-F1
#
_cell.length_a   1.000
_cell.length_b   1.000
_cell.length_c   1.000
_cell.angle_alpha   90.00
_cell.angle_beta   90.00
_cell.angle_gamma   90.00
#
_symmetry.space_group_name_H-M   'P 1'
#
loop_
_entity.id
_entity.type
_entity.pdbx_description
1 polymer ?
#
loop_
_entity_poly.entity_id
_entity_poly.type
_entity_poly.pdbx_seq_one_letter_code
_entity_poly.pdbx_strand_id
1 'polypeptide(L)'
;MNLLSSFFIVIALSAEFSNGESYDKDSVHFINSLNPNNILRVHCLTHDDDLGYHLLSPAQTYEFSFYESIFKTKVNCALWQGPGFKFYAFFRAYTGGSFIVHYGKKNFWDAREDGIYISHGKDSPKLKYKWSTQALSPFY
;
A
#
# COMPACT_ATOMS: atom_id res chain seq x y z
N MET A 1 -4.35 -56.88 34.44
CA MET A 1 -3.91 -56.93 33.04
C MET A 1 -4.43 -55.70 32.33
N ASN A 2 -3.49 -54.89 31.85
CA ASN A 2 -3.71 -53.61 31.19
C ASN A 2 -4.48 -53.79 29.87
N LEU A 3 -5.31 -52.82 29.51
CA LEU A 3 -5.49 -52.39 28.12
C LEU A 3 -5.99 -50.94 28.07
N LEU A 4 -5.22 -50.07 28.72
CA LEU A 4 -5.14 -48.61 28.47
C LEU A 4 -4.65 -48.27 27.04
N SER A 5 -4.70 -49.22 26.11
CA SER A 5 -4.02 -49.16 24.80
C SER A 5 -4.89 -48.56 23.69
N SER A 6 -6.20 -48.44 23.87
CA SER A 6 -7.11 -48.07 22.77
C SER A 6 -7.35 -46.56 22.62
N PHE A 7 -7.05 -45.75 23.65
CA PHE A 7 -7.25 -44.30 23.57
C PHE A 7 -6.04 -43.54 23.00
N PHE A 8 -4.85 -44.15 22.96
CA PHE A 8 -3.66 -43.48 22.44
C PHE A 8 -3.59 -43.47 20.91
N ILE A 9 -4.30 -44.37 20.22
CA ILE A 9 -4.25 -44.45 18.74
C ILE A 9 -5.11 -43.36 18.08
N VAL A 10 -6.14 -42.83 18.76
CA VAL A 10 -7.04 -41.83 18.17
C VAL A 10 -6.45 -40.41 18.22
N ILE A 11 -5.53 -40.14 19.14
CA ILE A 11 -4.92 -38.79 19.26
C ILE A 11 -3.77 -38.60 18.25
N ALA A 12 -3.24 -39.68 17.66
CA ALA A 12 -2.08 -39.62 16.77
C ALA A 12 -2.39 -39.19 15.30
N LEU A 13 -3.66 -38.94 14.94
CA LEU A 13 -4.05 -38.63 13.55
C LEU A 13 -4.66 -37.22 13.34
N SER A 14 -4.60 -36.33 14.33
CA SER A 14 -5.16 -34.97 14.19
C SER A 14 -4.12 -33.84 14.09
N ALA A 15 -2.84 -34.16 13.96
CA ALA A 15 -1.86 -33.17 13.51
C ALA A 15 -1.80 -33.17 11.97
N GLU A 16 -2.94 -32.97 11.32
CA GLU A 16 -2.94 -32.48 9.94
C GLU A 16 -2.40 -31.05 10.00
N PHE A 17 -1.13 -30.96 9.64
CA PHE A 17 -0.37 -29.74 9.50
C PHE A 17 -1.18 -28.78 8.63
N SER A 18 -1.78 -27.76 9.26
CA SER A 18 -2.33 -26.64 8.50
C SER A 18 -1.14 -25.93 7.86
N ASN A 19 -0.75 -26.35 6.66
CA ASN A 19 0.03 -25.53 5.75
C ASN A 19 -0.90 -24.36 5.37
N GLY A 20 -1.04 -23.38 6.27
CA GLY A 20 -1.67 -22.13 5.93
C GLY A 20 -0.83 -21.51 4.83
N GLU A 21 -1.38 -21.41 3.62
CA GLU A 21 -0.74 -20.67 2.55
C GLU A 21 -0.56 -19.22 3.03
N SER A 22 0.69 -18.84 3.28
CA SER A 22 1.04 -17.46 3.62
C SER A 22 1.06 -16.66 2.34
N TYR A 23 -0.07 -16.03 2.01
CA TYR A 23 -0.14 -15.12 0.87
C TYR A 23 0.68 -13.84 1.13
N ASP A 24 1.38 -13.37 0.11
CA ASP A 24 2.09 -12.10 0.17
C ASP A 24 1.10 -10.93 0.25
N LYS A 25 1.39 -9.96 1.13
CA LYS A 25 0.59 -8.73 1.21
C LYS A 25 0.86 -7.84 0.02
N ASP A 26 -0.19 -7.16 -0.41
CA ASP A 26 -0.07 -6.03 -1.31
C ASP A 26 0.45 -4.83 -0.56
N SER A 27 1.12 -3.92 -1.26
CA SER A 27 1.72 -2.74 -0.64
C SER A 27 1.77 -1.53 -1.55
N VAL A 28 1.68 -0.37 -0.93
CA VAL A 28 1.83 0.93 -1.58
C VAL A 28 2.96 1.68 -0.88
N HIS A 29 3.88 2.19 -1.67
CA HIS A 29 5.09 2.85 -1.21
C HIS A 29 5.14 4.26 -1.76
N PHE A 30 5.48 5.23 -0.93
CA PHE A 30 5.66 6.64 -1.30
C PHE A 30 7.08 7.06 -0.96
N ILE A 31 7.85 7.42 -1.98
CA ILE A 31 9.26 7.80 -1.86
C ILE A 31 9.36 9.30 -2.10
N ASN A 32 10.03 10.02 -1.20
CA ASN A 32 10.36 11.42 -1.39
C ASN A 32 11.72 11.57 -2.09
N SER A 33 11.72 11.80 -3.40
CA SER A 33 12.91 12.12 -4.20
C SER A 33 12.94 13.60 -4.62
N LEU A 34 12.34 14.47 -3.81
CA LEU A 34 12.38 15.92 -4.00
C LEU A 34 13.76 16.48 -3.63
N ASN A 35 13.99 17.73 -4.01
CA ASN A 35 15.18 18.49 -3.65
C ASN A 35 15.37 18.55 -2.12
N PRO A 36 16.61 18.79 -1.66
CA PRO A 36 16.90 18.97 -0.24
C PRO A 36 15.95 19.98 0.42
N ASN A 37 15.54 19.68 1.65
CA ASN A 37 14.61 20.47 2.47
C ASN A 37 13.13 20.48 2.02
N ASN A 38 12.78 19.78 0.94
CA ASN A 38 11.39 19.70 0.50
C ASN A 38 10.69 18.51 1.16
N ILE A 39 9.72 18.80 2.04
CA ILE A 39 8.92 17.79 2.73
C ILE A 39 7.76 17.37 1.83
N LEU A 40 7.62 16.06 1.63
CA LEU A 40 6.45 15.47 1.00
C LEU A 40 5.41 15.16 2.07
N ARG A 41 4.19 15.69 1.90
CA ARG A 41 3.03 15.28 2.71
C ARG A 41 2.24 14.23 1.93
N VAL A 42 1.89 13.14 2.58
CA VAL A 42 1.07 12.06 2.04
C VAL A 42 -0.17 11.89 2.91
N HIS A 43 -1.34 11.73 2.29
CA HIS A 43 -2.59 11.36 2.96
C HIS A 43 -3.32 10.36 2.09
N CYS A 44 -3.76 9.25 2.66
CA CYS A 44 -4.41 8.19 1.92
C CYS A 44 -5.72 7.78 2.58
N LEU A 45 -6.70 7.46 1.74
CA LEU A 45 -8.03 7.01 2.12
C LEU A 45 -8.29 5.67 1.42
N THR A 46 -8.75 4.69 2.19
CA THR A 46 -9.36 3.47 1.66
C THR A 46 -10.88 3.66 1.57
N HIS A 47 -11.65 2.59 1.35
CA HIS A 47 -13.11 2.68 1.47
C HIS A 47 -13.55 2.91 2.92
N ASP A 48 -12.85 2.24 3.84
CA ASP A 48 -13.28 2.08 5.23
C ASP A 48 -12.48 2.97 6.19
N ASP A 49 -11.26 3.36 5.81
CA ASP A 49 -10.28 3.99 6.71
C ASP A 49 -9.62 5.22 6.12
N ASP A 50 -9.34 6.18 7.01
CA ASP A 50 -8.36 7.25 6.79
C ASP A 50 -7.00 6.80 7.35
N LEU A 51 -5.98 6.72 6.50
CA LEU A 51 -4.63 6.27 6.88
C LEU A 51 -3.77 7.39 7.49
N GLY A 52 -4.31 8.60 7.63
CA GLY A 52 -3.69 9.74 8.27
C GLY A 52 -2.66 10.47 7.41
N TYR A 53 -2.15 11.57 7.97
CA TYR A 53 -1.12 12.40 7.33
C TYR A 53 0.28 11.93 7.71
N HIS A 54 1.14 11.79 6.70
CA HIS A 54 2.54 11.40 6.85
C HIS A 54 3.43 12.48 6.23
N LEU A 55 4.46 12.91 6.95
CA LEU A 55 5.45 13.88 6.47
C LEU A 55 6.78 13.18 6.24
N LEU A 56 7.29 13.25 5.02
CA LEU A 56 8.51 12.58 4.61
C LEU A 56 9.57 13.61 4.26
N SER A 57 10.70 13.52 4.95
CA SER A 57 11.92 14.21 4.57
C SER A 57 12.48 13.61 3.27
N PRO A 58 13.36 14.32 2.54
CA PRO A 58 14.01 13.76 1.37
C PRO A 58 14.65 12.40 1.66
N ALA A 59 14.55 11.48 0.71
CA ALA A 59 14.95 10.07 0.77
C ALA A 59 14.16 9.17 1.74
N GLN A 60 13.17 9.69 2.48
CA GLN A 60 12.29 8.84 3.29
C GLN A 60 11.21 8.16 2.44
N THR A 61 10.78 7.00 2.93
CA THR A 61 9.70 6.21 2.35
C THR A 61 8.60 6.02 3.38
N TYR A 62 7.35 6.23 2.98
CA TYR A 62 6.17 5.77 3.71
C TYR A 62 5.58 4.58 2.98
N GLU A 63 5.29 3.51 3.70
CA GLU A 63 4.66 2.31 3.15
C GLU A 63 3.58 1.78 4.07
N PHE A 64 2.59 1.13 3.46
CA PHE A 64 1.62 0.30 4.17
C PHE A 64 1.28 -0.91 3.32
N SER A 65 0.90 -2.00 4.00
CA SER A 65 0.59 -3.28 3.39
C SER A 65 -0.74 -3.84 3.89
N PHE A 66 -1.47 -4.52 3.01
CA PHE A 66 -2.79 -5.07 3.29
C PHE A 66 -3.02 -6.35 2.50
N TYR A 67 -3.99 -7.16 2.94
CA TYR A 67 -4.50 -8.26 2.14
C TYR A 67 -5.60 -7.73 1.23
N GLU A 68 -5.62 -8.15 -0.04
CA GLU A 68 -6.77 -7.87 -0.90
C GLU A 68 -8.03 -8.47 -0.28
N SER A 69 -9.13 -7.72 -0.32
CA SER A 69 -10.44 -8.29 -0.03
C SER A 69 -10.97 -8.99 -1.29
N ILE A 70 -11.95 -9.90 -1.14
CA ILE A 70 -12.68 -10.48 -2.29
C ILE A 70 -13.41 -9.37 -3.08
N PHE A 71 -13.70 -8.24 -2.42
CA PHE A 71 -14.27 -7.05 -3.04
C PHE A 71 -13.18 -6.11 -3.58
N LYS A 72 -13.59 -5.13 -4.40
CA LYS A 72 -12.67 -4.20 -5.07
C LYS A 72 -11.94 -3.29 -4.07
N THR A 73 -10.69 -3.61 -3.72
CA THR A 73 -9.84 -2.75 -2.88
C THR A 73 -9.37 -1.52 -3.65
N LYS A 74 -9.46 -0.36 -3.01
CA LYS A 74 -9.27 0.95 -3.63
C LYS A 74 -8.58 1.87 -2.64
N VAL A 75 -7.44 2.44 -3.03
CA VAL A 75 -6.73 3.44 -2.22
C VAL A 75 -6.56 4.71 -3.01
N ASN A 76 -7.12 5.80 -2.51
CA ASN A 76 -6.94 7.15 -3.04
C ASN A 76 -5.94 7.89 -2.17
N CYS A 77 -5.02 8.62 -2.76
CA CYS A 77 -4.04 9.40 -2.00
C CYS A 77 -3.89 10.81 -2.56
N ALA A 78 -3.66 11.74 -1.64
CA ALA A 78 -3.26 13.10 -1.92
C ALA A 78 -1.81 13.29 -1.46
N LEU A 79 -1.00 13.87 -2.35
CA LEU A 79 0.37 14.25 -2.09
C LEU A 79 0.49 15.77 -2.20
N TRP A 80 1.33 16.37 -1.35
CA TRP A 80 1.68 17.79 -1.43
C TRP A 80 3.16 18.04 -1.21
N GLN A 81 3.68 19.06 -1.87
CA GLN A 81 5.07 19.50 -1.71
C GLN A 81 5.24 21.02 -1.93
N GLY A 82 6.47 21.49 -1.72
CA GLY A 82 6.87 22.89 -1.87
C GLY A 82 6.45 23.78 -0.68
N PRO A 83 6.82 25.08 -0.72
CA PRO A 83 6.52 26.02 0.36
C PRO A 83 5.02 26.09 0.64
N GLY A 84 4.64 25.85 1.90
CA GLY A 84 3.23 25.83 2.31
C GLY A 84 2.40 24.72 1.64
N PHE A 85 3.02 23.68 1.09
CA PHE A 85 2.34 22.56 0.42
C PHE A 85 1.48 23.01 -0.78
N LYS A 86 1.91 24.06 -1.47
CA LYS A 86 1.16 24.69 -2.57
C LYS A 86 1.01 23.83 -3.83
N PHE A 87 1.89 22.85 -4.02
CA PHE A 87 1.83 21.91 -5.13
C PHE A 87 1.20 20.61 -4.65
N TYR A 88 0.20 20.11 -5.36
CA TYR A 88 -0.52 18.91 -4.93
C TYR A 88 -0.92 18.00 -6.09
N ALA A 89 -1.20 16.74 -5.77
CA ALA A 89 -1.82 15.79 -6.67
C ALA A 89 -2.71 14.83 -5.88
N PHE A 90 -3.93 14.58 -6.38
CA PHE A 90 -4.84 13.57 -5.82
C PHE A 90 -5.09 12.49 -6.87
N PHE A 91 -4.89 11.22 -6.50
CA PHE A 91 -4.95 10.12 -7.46
C PHE A 91 -5.25 8.76 -6.81
N ARG A 92 -5.63 7.80 -7.66
CA ARG A 92 -5.77 6.39 -7.28
C ARG A 92 -4.39 5.75 -7.17
N ALA A 93 -3.90 5.56 -5.94
CA ALA A 93 -2.59 4.97 -5.66
C ALA A 93 -2.60 3.43 -5.81
N TYR A 94 -3.75 2.81 -5.56
CA TYR A 94 -3.91 1.37 -5.68
C TYR A 94 -5.33 1.01 -6.11
N THR A 95 -5.44 -0.04 -6.93
CA THR A 95 -6.70 -0.71 -7.23
C THR A 95 -6.42 -2.19 -7.33
N GLY A 96 -7.29 -2.95 -6.68
CA GLY A 96 -7.24 -4.39 -6.53
C GLY A 96 -8.65 -4.96 -6.45
N GLY A 97 -8.73 -6.27 -6.29
CA GLY A 97 -9.97 -7.05 -6.28
C GLY A 97 -10.46 -7.38 -7.69
N SER A 98 -10.44 -8.68 -7.99
CA SER A 98 -11.00 -9.33 -9.17
C SER A 98 -11.53 -10.71 -8.74
N PHE A 99 -12.24 -11.41 -9.63
CA PHE A 99 -12.65 -12.82 -9.38
C PHE A 99 -11.44 -13.73 -9.11
N ILE A 100 -10.25 -13.33 -9.55
CA ILE A 100 -8.97 -13.96 -9.23
C ILE A 100 -8.17 -12.95 -8.38
N VAL A 101 -7.90 -13.30 -7.12
CA VAL A 101 -7.09 -12.49 -6.21
C VAL A 101 -5.62 -12.67 -6.58
N HIS A 102 -4.91 -11.57 -6.80
CA HIS A 102 -3.47 -11.59 -7.05
C HIS A 102 -2.75 -11.03 -5.83
N TYR A 103 -1.82 -11.79 -5.27
CA TYR A 103 -1.10 -11.43 -4.06
C TYR A 103 0.29 -10.83 -4.37
N GLY A 104 0.79 -10.00 -3.46
CA GLY A 104 2.15 -9.45 -3.52
C GLY A 104 2.33 -8.30 -4.51
N LYS A 105 1.24 -7.64 -4.95
CA LYS A 105 1.32 -6.46 -5.81
C LYS A 105 1.93 -5.28 -5.05
N LYS A 106 2.98 -4.69 -5.63
CA LYS A 106 3.68 -3.53 -5.07
C LYS A 106 3.61 -2.35 -6.02
N ASN A 107 3.06 -1.24 -5.55
CA ASN A 107 3.07 0.04 -6.27
C ASN A 107 4.03 1.00 -5.58
N PHE A 108 5.04 1.46 -6.31
CA PHE A 108 5.98 2.46 -5.83
C PHE A 108 5.67 3.79 -6.48
N TRP A 109 5.36 4.79 -5.66
CA TRP A 109 5.10 6.16 -6.06
C TRP A 109 6.28 7.04 -5.66
N ASP A 110 7.04 7.47 -6.65
CA ASP A 110 8.25 8.26 -6.48
C ASP A 110 7.94 9.73 -6.80
N ALA A 111 7.91 10.57 -5.77
CA ALA A 111 7.62 11.99 -5.88
C ALA A 111 8.90 12.75 -6.22
N ARG A 112 8.90 13.40 -7.39
CA ARG A 112 10.00 14.20 -7.92
C ARG A 112 9.54 15.63 -8.18
N GLU A 113 10.50 16.52 -8.40
CA GLU A 113 10.25 17.95 -8.63
C GLU A 113 9.24 18.19 -9.76
N ASP A 114 9.34 17.43 -10.84
CA ASP A 114 8.52 17.63 -12.04
C ASP A 114 7.23 16.80 -12.03
N GLY A 115 7.03 15.88 -11.09
CA GLY A 115 5.83 15.05 -11.01
C GLY A 115 5.99 13.79 -10.18
N ILE A 116 5.01 12.90 -10.29
CA ILE A 116 4.92 11.67 -9.51
C ILE A 116 5.01 10.48 -10.47
N TYR A 117 5.99 9.63 -10.22
CA TYR A 117 6.31 8.47 -11.02
C TYR A 117 5.72 7.21 -10.37
N ILE A 118 5.33 6.23 -11.17
CA ILE A 118 4.92 4.90 -10.71
C ILE A 118 5.84 3.83 -11.27
N SER A 119 6.21 2.86 -10.45
CA SER A 119 6.71 1.56 -10.90
C SER A 119 5.96 0.41 -10.20
N HIS A 120 5.98 -0.75 -10.87
CA HIS A 120 5.48 -2.00 -10.33
C HIS A 120 6.66 -2.96 -10.18
N GLY A 121 6.94 -3.39 -8.94
CA GLY A 121 8.08 -4.29 -8.69
C GLY A 121 9.43 -3.71 -9.15
N LYS A 122 10.09 -4.37 -10.11
CA LYS A 122 11.43 -4.01 -10.63
C LYS A 122 11.40 -3.11 -11.86
N ASP A 123 10.22 -2.69 -12.30
CA ASP A 123 10.08 -1.88 -13.50
C ASP A 123 10.69 -0.48 -13.33
N SER A 124 11.14 0.11 -14.44
CA SER A 124 11.57 1.51 -14.46
C SER A 124 10.39 2.45 -14.16
N PRO A 125 10.56 3.44 -13.25
CA PRO A 125 9.50 4.40 -12.93
C PRO A 125 9.05 5.21 -14.15
N LYS A 126 7.73 5.36 -14.31
CA LYS A 126 7.09 6.14 -15.37
C LYS A 126 6.33 7.31 -14.77
N LEU A 127 6.57 8.52 -15.30
CA LEU A 127 5.81 9.70 -14.90
C LEU A 127 4.32 9.46 -15.17
N LYS A 128 3.49 9.62 -14.13
CA LYS A 128 2.05 9.37 -14.23
C LYS A 128 1.20 10.59 -13.89
N TYR A 129 1.63 11.41 -12.95
CA TYR A 129 0.93 12.62 -12.57
C TYR A 129 1.88 13.81 -12.52
N LYS A 130 1.37 14.97 -12.94
CA LYS A 130 2.04 16.27 -12.74
C LYS A 130 1.46 16.96 -11.51
N TRP A 131 2.25 17.81 -10.88
CA TRP A 131 1.79 18.64 -9.78
C TRP A 131 0.82 19.73 -10.28
N SER A 132 -0.24 19.98 -9.50
CA SER A 132 -1.19 21.08 -9.72
C SER A 132 -0.95 22.20 -8.71
N THR A 133 -1.28 23.43 -9.09
CA THR A 133 -1.19 24.66 -8.28
C THR A 133 -2.55 25.20 -7.85
N GLN A 134 -3.65 24.72 -8.43
CA GLN A 134 -5.00 25.15 -8.09
C GLN A 134 -5.58 24.19 -7.08
N ALA A 135 -5.63 24.55 -5.80
CA ALA A 135 -6.33 23.76 -4.78
C ALA A 135 -7.79 23.55 -5.20
N LEU A 136 -8.08 22.43 -5.87
CA LEU A 136 -9.44 21.92 -5.90
C LEU A 136 -9.65 21.47 -4.46
N SER A 137 -10.41 22.27 -3.71
CA SER A 137 -11.14 21.78 -2.55
C SER A 137 -11.71 20.42 -2.96
N PRO A 138 -11.34 19.33 -2.27
CA PRO A 138 -12.07 18.10 -2.46
C PRO A 138 -13.46 18.40 -1.89
N PHE A 139 -14.43 18.62 -2.77
CA PHE A 139 -15.82 18.50 -2.39
C PHE A 139 -15.98 17.08 -1.84
N TYR A 140 -16.29 17.01 -0.54
CA TYR A 140 -16.73 15.81 0.15
C TYR A 140 -18.01 15.27 -0.49
#